data_AF-A0A8S3JHN8-F1
#
_entry.id   AF-A0A8S3JHN8-F1
#
_cell.length_a   1.000
_cell.length_b   1.000
_cell.length_c   1.000
_cell.angle_alpha   90.00
_cell.angle_beta   90.00
_cell.angle_gamma   90.00
#
_symmetry.space_group_name_H-M   'P 1'
#
loop_
_entity.id
_entity.type
_entity.pdbx_description
1 polymer ?
#
loop_
_entity_poly.entity_id
_entity_poly.type
_entity_poly.pdbx_seq_one_letter_code
_entity_poly.pdbx_strand_id
1 'polypeptide(L)'
;SCSNSGCRNSSQAICNCCNQYLCMEHLKDHAGRQNDSQLNSLISEINVLSDRFHHVSVVEPYFLKSLDKRRVDAYHTIDQFYETQRRNFEQFIRETQDKQRKEIDHFRLKINDLIQEQNATQDYLYLLKDTIKLVEKDLNDLPYIQCNIRPLVIVENLATIKFNKISQD
;
A
#
# COMPACT_ATOMS: atom_id res chain seq x y z
N SER A 1 -7.40 38.24 67.97
CA SER A 1 -7.24 39.30 66.96
C SER A 1 -7.09 38.66 65.59
N CYS A 2 -7.49 39.35 64.50
CA CYS A 2 -7.25 38.87 63.14
C CYS A 2 -5.74 38.75 62.89
N SER A 3 -5.30 37.66 62.24
CA SER A 3 -3.88 37.35 61.99
C SER A 3 -3.22 38.24 60.94
N ASN A 4 -3.99 38.98 60.15
CA ASN A 4 -3.44 39.98 59.22
C ASN A 4 -2.93 41.22 59.98
N SER A 5 -1.66 41.58 59.79
CA SER A 5 -1.00 42.66 60.53
C SER A 5 -1.66 44.01 60.25
N GLY A 6 -2.05 44.72 61.32
CA GLY A 6 -2.73 46.02 61.23
C GLY A 6 -4.26 45.96 61.17
N CYS A 7 -4.85 44.77 61.12
CA CYS A 7 -6.31 44.61 61.17
C CYS A 7 -6.86 44.86 62.59
N ARG A 8 -7.76 45.84 62.75
CA ARG A 8 -8.44 46.13 64.03
C ARG A 8 -9.68 45.27 64.28
N ASN A 9 -10.13 44.51 63.28
CA ASN A 9 -11.32 43.67 63.40
C ASN A 9 -11.03 42.39 64.19
N SER A 10 -12.00 41.98 65.01
CA SER A 10 -11.96 40.69 65.70
C SER A 10 -11.96 39.55 64.68
N SER A 11 -11.20 38.49 64.98
CA SER A 11 -11.28 37.25 64.21
C SER A 11 -12.67 36.64 64.39
N GLN A 12 -13.24 36.14 63.30
CA GLN A 12 -14.58 35.54 63.29
C GLN A 12 -14.57 34.08 62.84
N ALA A 13 -13.50 33.64 62.15
CA ALA A 13 -13.35 32.27 61.69
C ALA A 13 -11.87 31.88 61.56
N ILE A 14 -11.59 30.59 61.63
CA ILE A 14 -10.28 30.01 61.31
C ILE A 14 -10.33 29.54 59.85
N CYS A 15 -9.35 29.93 59.04
CA CYS A 15 -9.24 29.43 57.67
C CYS A 15 -8.72 27.99 57.69
N ASN A 16 -9.47 27.05 57.12
CA ASN A 16 -9.09 25.63 57.11
C ASN A 16 -7.85 25.33 56.23
N CYS A 17 -7.48 26.22 55.30
CA CYS A 17 -6.32 25.98 54.45
C CYS A 17 -4.99 26.30 55.14
N CYS A 18 -4.94 27.37 55.94
CA CYS A 18 -3.69 27.85 56.57
C CYS A 18 -3.76 27.92 58.11
N ASN A 19 -4.88 27.53 58.70
CA ASN A 19 -5.18 27.54 60.14
C ASN A 19 -5.02 28.92 60.81
N GLN A 20 -5.25 30.00 60.05
CA GLN A 20 -5.14 31.38 60.53
C GLN A 20 -6.49 31.95 60.97
N TYR A 21 -6.49 32.79 62.01
CA TYR A 21 -7.66 33.45 62.55
C TYR A 21 -7.96 34.73 61.77
N LEU A 22 -9.00 34.75 60.93
CA LEU A 22 -9.31 35.87 60.03
C LEU A 22 -10.67 36.51 60.36
N CYS A 23 -10.79 37.81 60.11
CA CYS A 23 -12.11 38.46 60.01
C CYS A 23 -12.76 38.08 58.67
N MET A 24 -14.08 38.26 58.55
CA MET A 24 -14.82 37.82 57.35
C MET A 24 -14.36 38.49 56.04
N GLU A 25 -13.89 39.73 56.09
CA GLU A 25 -13.34 40.44 54.94
C GLU A 25 -12.04 39.80 54.45
N HIS A 26 -11.07 39.62 55.36
CA HIS A 26 -9.81 38.96 55.02
C HIS A 26 -9.96 37.47 54.69
N LEU A 27 -10.99 36.79 55.21
CA LEU A 27 -11.29 35.42 54.82
C LEU A 27 -11.79 35.35 53.36
N LYS A 28 -12.63 36.30 52.93
CA LYS A 28 -13.09 36.38 51.53
C LYS A 28 -11.94 36.72 50.59
N ASP A 29 -11.11 37.69 50.94
CA ASP A 29 -9.94 38.05 50.14
C ASP A 29 -8.93 36.91 50.05
N HIS A 30 -8.70 36.20 51.16
CA HIS A 30 -7.84 35.03 51.20
C HIS A 30 -8.39 33.89 50.32
N ALA A 31 -9.69 33.60 50.40
CA ALA A 31 -10.34 32.61 49.53
C ALA A 31 -10.27 33.00 48.05
N GLY A 32 -10.46 34.29 47.73
CA GLY A 32 -10.32 34.83 46.37
C GLY A 32 -8.91 34.61 45.81
N ARG A 33 -7.88 34.99 46.56
CA ARG A 33 -6.47 34.80 46.17
C ARG A 33 -6.09 33.33 45.99
N GLN A 34 -6.65 32.43 46.81
CA GLN A 34 -6.44 30.99 46.66
C GLN A 34 -7.06 30.45 45.38
N ASN A 35 -8.29 30.86 45.09
CA ASN A 35 -8.97 30.47 43.85
C ASN A 35 -8.21 31.01 42.63
N ASP A 36 -7.76 32.27 42.66
CA ASP A 36 -6.97 32.86 41.58
C ASP A 36 -5.64 32.11 41.37
N SER A 37 -4.97 31.70 42.45
CA SER A 37 -3.75 30.89 42.36
C SER A 37 -4.01 29.52 41.74
N GLN A 38 -5.13 28.87 42.08
CA GLN A 38 -5.53 27.59 41.48
C GLN A 38 -5.88 27.73 40.00
N LEU A 39 -6.63 28.78 39.64
CA LEU A 39 -6.97 29.08 38.24
C LEU A 39 -5.72 29.35 37.40
N ASN A 40 -4.75 30.10 37.94
CA ASN A 40 -3.48 30.35 37.27
C ASN A 40 -2.66 29.06 37.06
N SER A 41 -2.69 28.12 38.03
CA SER A 41 -2.07 26.80 37.86
C SER A 41 -2.70 26.02 36.72
N LEU A 42 -4.03 26.00 36.65
CA LEU A 42 -4.76 25.32 35.57
C LEU A 42 -4.50 25.94 34.20
N ILE A 43 -4.41 27.26 34.11
CA ILE A 43 -4.05 27.96 32.86
C ILE A 43 -2.62 27.57 32.43
N SER A 44 -1.69 27.51 33.39
CA SER A 44 -0.32 27.05 33.12
C SER A 44 -0.30 25.61 32.58
N GLU A 45 -1.05 24.69 33.20
CA GLU A 45 -1.18 23.31 32.73
C GLU A 45 -1.78 23.23 31.32
N ILE A 46 -2.84 24.01 31.04
CA ILE A 46 -3.45 24.09 29.71
C ILE A 46 -2.45 24.62 28.68
N ASN A 47 -1.68 25.66 29.02
CA ASN A 47 -0.67 26.21 28.13
C ASN A 47 0.43 25.19 27.82
N VAL A 48 0.90 24.44 28.82
CA VAL A 48 1.85 23.34 28.62
C VAL A 48 1.26 22.25 27.71
N LEU A 49 -0.01 21.90 27.88
CA LEU A 49 -0.68 20.93 27.00
C LEU A 49 -0.85 21.48 25.58
N SER A 50 -1.19 22.75 25.43
CA SER A 50 -1.33 23.44 24.14
C SER A 50 0.00 23.49 23.41
N ASP A 51 1.07 23.88 24.10
CA ASP A 51 2.42 23.87 23.56
C ASP A 51 2.80 22.45 23.14
N ARG A 52 2.61 21.44 24.00
CA ARG A 52 2.87 20.04 23.63
C ARG A 52 2.08 19.61 22.40
N PHE A 53 0.81 20.00 22.29
CA PHE A 53 -0.04 19.70 21.14
C PHE A 53 0.48 20.36 19.85
N HIS A 54 0.92 21.62 19.92
CA HIS A 54 1.56 22.31 18.79
C HIS A 54 2.88 21.66 18.37
N HIS A 55 3.58 20.99 19.29
CA HIS A 55 4.80 20.24 19.02
C HIS A 55 4.55 18.75 18.71
N VAL A 56 3.30 18.27 18.68
CA VAL A 56 2.96 16.99 18.06
C VAL A 56 3.14 17.17 16.55
N SER A 57 4.39 17.04 16.13
CA SER A 57 4.78 17.16 14.74
C SER A 57 4.04 16.11 13.92
N VAL A 58 3.54 16.53 12.76
CA VAL A 58 3.16 15.67 11.63
C VAL A 58 4.46 15.11 11.02
N VAL A 59 5.33 14.51 11.84
CA VAL A 59 6.45 13.73 11.33
C VAL A 59 5.83 12.69 10.43
N GLU A 60 6.26 12.64 9.17
CA GLU A 60 5.80 11.68 8.18
C GLU A 60 5.68 10.31 8.88
N PRO A 61 4.44 9.84 9.15
CA PRO A 61 4.27 8.69 10.00
C PRO A 61 5.07 7.55 9.41
N TYR A 62 5.75 6.75 10.24
CA TYR A 62 6.47 5.55 9.78
C TYR A 62 5.61 4.66 8.86
N PHE A 63 4.29 4.73 9.07
CA PHE A 63 3.27 4.16 8.20
C PHE A 63 3.32 4.65 6.73
N LEU A 64 3.55 5.93 6.44
CA LEU A 64 3.67 6.44 5.06
C LEU A 64 4.89 5.86 4.34
N LYS A 65 6.04 5.73 5.03
CA LYS A 65 7.21 5.02 4.48
C LYS A 65 6.90 3.54 4.21
N SER A 66 6.14 2.91 5.10
CA SER A 66 5.71 1.52 4.95
C SER A 66 4.74 1.35 3.78
N LEU A 67 3.83 2.31 3.57
CA LEU A 67 2.94 2.38 2.41
C LEU A 67 3.73 2.55 1.12
N ASP A 68 4.70 3.46 1.11
CA ASP A 68 5.52 3.72 -0.06
C ASP A 68 6.32 2.48 -0.47
N LYS A 69 6.93 1.79 0.51
CA LYS A 69 7.59 0.51 0.26
C LYS A 69 6.63 -0.51 -0.34
N ARG A 70 5.42 -0.66 0.20
CA ARG A 70 4.41 -1.57 -0.35
C ARG A 70 3.99 -1.21 -1.77
N ARG A 71 3.90 0.08 -2.09
CA ARG A 71 3.64 0.57 -3.45
C ARG A 71 4.76 0.14 -4.40
N VAL A 72 6.02 0.34 -4.01
CA VAL A 72 7.19 -0.07 -4.82
C VAL A 72 7.21 -1.59 -5.02
N ASP A 73 7.00 -2.37 -3.96
CA ASP A 73 6.98 -3.83 -4.02
C ASP A 73 5.86 -4.35 -4.95
N ALA A 74 4.68 -3.70 -4.92
CA ALA A 74 3.57 -4.03 -5.81
C ALA A 74 3.92 -3.76 -7.28
N TYR A 75 4.53 -2.61 -7.60
CA TYR A 75 4.98 -2.33 -8.97
C TYR A 75 6.02 -3.34 -9.44
N HIS A 76 6.98 -3.69 -8.59
CA HIS A 76 7.97 -4.70 -8.92
C HIS A 76 7.35 -6.06 -9.23
N THR A 77 6.32 -6.46 -8.47
CA THR A 77 5.58 -7.71 -8.71
C THR A 77 4.85 -7.67 -10.06
N ILE A 78 4.26 -6.54 -10.42
CA ILE A 78 3.58 -6.35 -11.71
C ILE A 78 4.59 -6.47 -12.86
N ASP A 79 5.76 -5.82 -12.73
CA ASP A 79 6.81 -5.86 -13.75
C ASP A 79 7.35 -7.29 -13.94
N GLN A 80 7.60 -8.02 -12.84
CA GLN A 80 8.02 -9.42 -12.89
C GLN A 80 6.99 -10.32 -13.57
N PHE A 81 5.69 -10.10 -13.29
CA PHE A 81 4.62 -10.83 -13.94
C PHE A 81 4.61 -10.56 -15.44
N TYR A 82 4.67 -9.28 -15.84
CA TYR A 82 4.73 -8.89 -17.24
C TYR A 82 5.90 -9.54 -17.99
N GLU A 83 7.12 -9.44 -17.46
CA GLU A 83 8.31 -10.03 -18.10
C GLU A 83 8.25 -11.56 -18.15
N THR A 84 7.61 -12.19 -17.18
CA THR A 84 7.35 -13.64 -17.22
C THR A 84 6.40 -14.00 -18.35
N GLN A 85 5.26 -13.31 -18.46
CA GLN A 85 4.28 -13.58 -19.52
C GLN A 85 4.84 -13.31 -20.91
N ARG A 86 5.61 -12.22 -21.06
CA ARG A 86 6.30 -11.90 -22.29
C ARG A 86 7.25 -13.02 -22.72
N ARG A 87 8.11 -13.50 -21.80
CA ARG A 87 9.03 -14.61 -22.09
C ARG A 87 8.31 -15.89 -22.46
N ASN A 88 7.21 -16.21 -21.77
CA ASN A 88 6.37 -17.37 -22.09
C ASN A 88 5.79 -17.26 -23.52
N PHE A 89 5.29 -16.08 -23.89
CA PHE A 89 4.76 -15.86 -25.24
C PHE A 89 5.85 -15.99 -26.31
N GLU A 90 7.02 -15.36 -26.09
CA GLU A 90 8.15 -15.49 -27.01
C GLU A 90 8.63 -16.95 -27.16
N GLN A 91 8.62 -17.71 -26.06
CA GLN A 91 8.93 -19.15 -26.09
C GLN A 91 7.90 -19.93 -26.91
N PHE A 92 6.61 -19.69 -26.70
CA PHE A 92 5.53 -20.32 -27.48
C PHE A 92 5.69 -20.07 -28.99
N ILE A 93 6.00 -18.83 -29.39
CA ILE A 93 6.25 -18.49 -30.80
C ILE A 93 7.47 -19.26 -31.34
N ARG A 94 8.57 -19.32 -30.58
CA ARG A 94 9.78 -20.06 -30.99
C ARG A 94 9.51 -21.55 -31.16
N GLU A 95 8.82 -22.17 -30.21
CA GLU A 95 8.45 -23.60 -30.27
C GLU A 95 7.56 -23.89 -31.48
N THR A 96 6.60 -23.01 -31.77
CA THR A 96 5.74 -23.15 -32.93
C THR A 96 6.53 -23.01 -34.23
N GLN A 97 7.42 -22.03 -34.34
CA GLN A 97 8.30 -21.86 -35.50
C GLN A 97 9.21 -23.08 -35.72
N ASP A 98 9.78 -23.63 -34.66
CA ASP A 98 10.63 -24.83 -34.74
C ASP A 98 9.85 -26.06 -35.22
N LYS A 99 8.62 -26.23 -34.72
CA LYS A 99 7.71 -27.28 -35.20
C LYS A 99 7.43 -27.14 -36.70
N GLN A 100 7.04 -25.95 -37.13
CA GLN A 100 6.73 -25.69 -38.56
C GLN A 100 7.97 -25.89 -39.44
N ARG A 101 9.16 -25.51 -38.98
CA ARG A 101 10.42 -25.75 -39.70
C ARG A 101 10.69 -27.25 -39.89
N LYS A 102 10.52 -28.05 -38.83
CA LYS A 102 10.69 -29.51 -38.90
C LYS A 102 9.70 -30.16 -39.87
N GLU A 103 8.46 -29.69 -39.89
CA GLU A 103 7.45 -30.18 -40.86
C GLU A 103 7.84 -29.84 -42.31
N ILE A 104 8.30 -28.62 -42.57
CA ILE A 104 8.81 -28.23 -43.89
C ILE A 104 9.99 -29.11 -44.33
N ASP A 105 10.96 -29.35 -43.45
CA ASP A 105 12.12 -30.18 -43.76
C ASP A 105 11.73 -31.65 -44.01
N HIS A 106 10.77 -32.16 -43.26
CA HIS A 106 10.18 -33.49 -43.50
C HIS A 106 9.52 -33.58 -44.88
N PHE A 107 8.77 -32.55 -45.30
CA PHE A 107 8.16 -32.54 -46.64
C PHE A 107 9.21 -32.45 -47.75
N ARG A 108 10.30 -31.69 -47.56
CA ARG A 108 11.41 -31.66 -48.51
C ARG A 108 12.03 -33.03 -48.72
N LEU A 109 12.27 -33.78 -47.63
CA LEU A 109 12.79 -35.15 -47.72
C LEU A 109 11.84 -36.06 -48.50
N LYS A 110 10.54 -36.06 -48.15
CA LYS A 110 9.53 -36.85 -48.88
C LYS A 110 9.45 -36.51 -50.37
N ILE A 111 9.53 -35.23 -50.74
CA ILE A 111 9.55 -34.83 -52.16
C ILE A 111 10.78 -35.39 -52.86
N ASN A 112 11.95 -35.30 -52.23
CA ASN A 112 13.18 -35.83 -52.80
C ASN A 112 13.10 -37.36 -53.00
N ASP A 113 12.53 -38.10 -52.04
CA ASP A 113 12.35 -39.55 -52.14
C ASP A 113 11.43 -39.90 -53.32
N LEU A 114 10.29 -39.21 -53.47
CA LEU A 114 9.37 -39.42 -54.59
C LEU A 114 10.02 -39.13 -55.95
N ILE A 115 10.87 -38.12 -56.03
CA ILE A 115 11.62 -37.78 -57.25
C ILE A 115 12.63 -38.90 -57.57
N GLN A 116 13.35 -39.40 -56.56
CA GLN A 116 14.33 -40.47 -56.74
C GLN A 116 13.69 -41.80 -57.13
N GLU A 117 12.57 -42.15 -56.51
CA GLU A 117 11.87 -43.42 -56.76
C GLU A 117 10.99 -43.39 -58.02
N GLN A 118 10.72 -42.21 -58.60
CA GLN A 118 9.79 -41.99 -59.73
C GLN A 118 8.36 -42.53 -59.48
N ASN A 119 7.98 -42.74 -58.21
CA ASN A 119 6.75 -43.44 -57.82
C ASN A 119 5.66 -42.50 -57.25
N ALA A 120 5.57 -41.27 -57.75
CA ALA A 120 4.54 -40.34 -57.29
C ALA A 120 3.17 -40.69 -57.90
N THR A 121 2.23 -41.16 -57.07
CA THR A 121 0.81 -41.26 -57.45
C THR A 121 0.13 -39.91 -57.34
N GLN A 122 -0.90 -39.69 -58.15
CA GLN A 122 -1.63 -38.42 -58.22
C GLN A 122 -2.30 -38.07 -56.88
N ASP A 123 -2.86 -39.06 -56.19
CA ASP A 123 -3.47 -38.88 -54.86
C ASP A 123 -2.45 -38.45 -53.81
N TYR A 124 -1.22 -38.96 -53.87
CA TYR A 124 -0.17 -38.60 -52.93
C TYR A 124 0.32 -37.16 -53.15
N LEU A 125 0.37 -36.71 -54.41
CA LEU A 125 0.66 -35.31 -54.75
C LEU A 125 -0.44 -34.35 -54.26
N TYR A 126 -1.72 -34.74 -54.34
CA TYR A 126 -2.82 -33.95 -53.78
C TYR A 126 -2.71 -33.83 -52.26
N LEU A 127 -2.46 -34.94 -51.56
CA LEU A 127 -2.31 -34.95 -50.11
C LEU A 127 -1.15 -34.04 -49.66
N LEU A 128 -0.02 -34.11 -50.37
CA LEU A 128 1.15 -33.29 -50.08
C LEU A 128 0.85 -31.79 -50.29
N LYS A 129 0.14 -31.46 -51.37
CA LYS A 129 -0.25 -30.08 -51.68
C LYS A 129 -1.21 -29.50 -50.65
N ASP A 130 -2.17 -30.28 -50.18
CA ASP A 130 -3.10 -29.86 -49.13
C ASP A 130 -2.39 -29.70 -47.78
N THR A 131 -1.43 -30.56 -47.48
CA THR A 131 -0.63 -30.44 -46.26
C THR A 131 0.28 -29.20 -46.28
N ILE A 132 0.89 -28.87 -47.42
CA ILE A 132 1.67 -27.63 -47.59
C ILE A 132 0.79 -26.39 -47.35
N LYS A 133 -0.45 -26.39 -47.87
CA LYS A 133 -1.40 -25.28 -47.63
C LYS A 133 -1.76 -25.13 -46.15
N LEU A 134 -1.85 -26.23 -45.40
CA LEU A 134 -2.10 -26.17 -43.95
C LEU A 134 -0.93 -25.52 -43.21
N VAL A 135 0.31 -25.90 -43.53
CA VAL A 135 1.52 -25.26 -42.97
C VAL A 135 1.59 -23.78 -43.33
N GLU A 136 1.27 -23.43 -44.58
CA GLU A 136 1.22 -22.03 -45.03
C GLU A 136 0.19 -21.22 -44.23
N LYS A 137 -0.99 -21.80 -43.99
CA LYS A 137 -2.02 -21.17 -43.15
C LYS A 137 -1.55 -20.99 -41.71
N ASP A 138 -1.00 -22.03 -41.09
CA ASP A 138 -0.52 -21.97 -39.71
C ASP A 138 0.57 -20.90 -39.54
N LEU A 139 1.48 -20.77 -40.51
CA LEU A 139 2.51 -19.72 -40.52
C LEU A 139 1.92 -18.32 -40.70
N ASN A 140 0.90 -18.17 -41.53
CA ASN A 140 0.20 -16.90 -41.73
C ASN A 140 -0.64 -16.49 -40.52
N ASP A 141 -1.08 -17.44 -39.70
CA ASP A 141 -1.89 -17.19 -38.50
C ASP A 141 -1.02 -16.83 -37.27
N LEU A 142 0.27 -17.16 -37.26
CA LEU A 142 1.21 -16.86 -36.17
C LEU A 142 1.23 -15.38 -35.71
N PRO A 143 1.23 -14.38 -36.61
CA PRO A 143 1.19 -12.97 -36.21
C PRO A 143 -0.11 -12.55 -35.52
N TYR A 144 -1.18 -13.35 -35.63
CA TYR A 144 -2.53 -13.01 -35.17
C TYR A 144 -2.97 -13.78 -33.92
N ILE A 145 -2.04 -14.44 -33.23
CA ILE A 145 -2.34 -15.15 -31.99
C ILE A 145 -2.85 -14.17 -30.94
N GLN A 146 -4.10 -14.34 -30.52
CA GLN A 146 -4.71 -13.54 -29.45
C GLN A 146 -4.44 -14.16 -28.09
N CYS A 147 -3.92 -13.36 -27.16
CA CYS A 147 -3.83 -13.73 -25.75
C CYS A 147 -4.95 -13.05 -24.94
N ASN A 148 -5.80 -13.86 -24.32
CA ASN A 148 -6.79 -13.38 -23.37
C ASN A 148 -6.14 -13.17 -22.00
N ILE A 149 -5.77 -11.92 -21.71
CA ILE A 149 -5.22 -11.55 -20.40
C ILE A 149 -6.38 -11.08 -19.52
N ARG A 150 -6.57 -11.75 -18.37
CA ARG A 150 -7.53 -11.28 -17.37
C ARG A 150 -7.01 -10.03 -16.68
N PRO A 151 -7.88 -9.06 -16.34
CA PRO A 151 -7.45 -7.86 -15.65
C PRO A 151 -6.88 -8.19 -14.27
N LEU A 152 -5.89 -7.43 -13.86
CA LEU A 152 -5.38 -7.48 -12.50
C LEU A 152 -6.43 -6.88 -11.55
N VAL A 153 -6.86 -7.66 -10.55
CA VAL A 153 -7.90 -7.25 -9.60
C VAL A 153 -7.24 -6.88 -8.27
N ILE A 154 -7.42 -5.64 -7.83
CA ILE A 154 -7.05 -5.20 -6.48
C ILE A 154 -8.23 -5.49 -5.55
N VAL A 155 -8.02 -6.33 -4.55
CA VAL A 155 -9.04 -6.63 -3.54
C VAL A 155 -8.85 -5.67 -2.36
N GLU A 156 -9.69 -4.62 -2.31
CA GLU A 156 -9.60 -3.54 -1.31
C GLU A 156 -9.69 -4.03 0.15
N ASN A 157 -10.36 -5.16 0.39
CA ASN A 157 -10.66 -5.68 1.72
C ASN A 157 -9.47 -6.35 2.43
N LEU A 158 -8.33 -6.55 1.75
CA LEU A 158 -7.11 -7.10 2.34
C LEU A 158 -6.12 -6.03 2.82
N ALA A 159 -6.40 -4.75 2.51
CA ALA A 159 -5.54 -3.61 2.81
C ALA A 159 -6.10 -2.67 3.89
N THR A 160 -7.05 -3.12 4.71
CA THR A 160 -7.57 -2.30 5.83
C THR A 160 -6.47 -1.93 6.80
N ILE A 161 -6.12 -0.65 6.81
CA ILE A 161 -5.18 -0.06 7.75
C ILE A 161 -5.98 0.39 8.97
N LYS A 162 -5.73 -0.26 10.11
CA LYS A 162 -6.29 0.14 11.39
C LYS A 162 -5.31 1.07 12.09
N PHE A 163 -5.72 2.32 12.33
CA PHE A 163 -4.97 3.26 13.15
C PHE A 163 -5.32 3.01 14.61
N ASN A 164 -4.43 2.35 15.35
CA ASN A 164 -4.61 2.15 16.78
C ASN A 164 -3.78 3.18 17.55
N LYS A 165 -4.40 3.88 18.49
CA LYS A 165 -3.68 4.73 19.44
C LYS A 165 -2.97 3.82 20.44
N ILE A 166 -1.64 3.77 20.39
CA ILE A 166 -0.85 3.08 21.41
C ILE A 166 -0.88 3.98 22.66
N SER A 167 -1.56 3.53 23.70
CA SER A 167 -1.43 4.15 25.04
C SER A 167 -0.15 3.59 25.65
N GLN A 168 0.80 4.46 25.98
CA GLN A 168 1.94 4.08 26.82
C GLN A 168 1.47 4.24 28.27
N ASP A 169 1.45 3.13 29.02
CA ASP A 169 1.28 3.10 30.48
C ASP A 169 2.56 3.60 31.18
#